data_AF-A0A415BSP9-F1
#
_entry.id   AF-A0A415BSP9-F1
#
_cell.length_a   1.000
_cell.length_b   1.000
_cell.length_c   1.000
_cell.angle_alpha   90.00
_cell.angle_beta   90.00
_cell.angle_gamma   90.00
#
_symmetry.space_group_name_H-M   'P 1'
#
loop_
_entity.id
_entity.type
_entity.pdbx_description
1 polymer ?
#
loop_
_entity_poly.entity_id
_entity_poly.type
_entity_poly.pdbx_seq_one_letter_code
_entity_poly.pdbx_strand_id
1 'polypeptide(L)'
;MLTVLLAGLFASCSQEDMDGPQTNEPTSVTLSANVDGGIHTRADGKVTIPYFAFKLRYILEVWTTGANPELIYREEKTNSTGEGEDFTFTLVDNGDYKALLWADFVKGSGETTVTYSGGSYTHYEDQYYTTIPDLKTVTISRLALDGENTSFGTITPRTSLDAFYACHTISKKDGAYAEPVVLTRPFGQINISEKDADALANVYRARFTYNVPAGFNVESGEPTQTTVQTKTIQELNAQLSTGDFTANLYYDYVFTPATGQTTLGEMTVTFAQEPGSNIVIADYKIPANMPVVRNKRTNISGHIVSVSDKPSPAAKLSVTVSDGWSNDQIEKDVDPKVGDYYYKDGTWSTENKATAANPVIGVVYQVNADGRGKVVSHTEPTLAWTTSGNEATTGTTSGPDGKANTEKIFAGVAAGTYSLDNYPIFKACKELRTSTGNDGWYILSIDQIDDLLYAVDDINDKITAISGGIAIVLPTSDFDGYWTSREAKNNNTIAWVSNGVRSGGTVAKTTEHRVRFVLDF
;
A
#
# COMPACT_ATOMS: atom_id res chain seq x y z
N MET A 1 29.41 -35.12 1.96
CA MET A 1 30.80 -35.57 2.15
C MET A 1 31.65 -34.31 2.12
N LEU A 2 32.24 -33.83 3.22
CA LEU A 2 33.17 -34.51 4.10
C LEU A 2 33.02 -33.96 5.53
N THR A 3 32.78 -34.86 6.48
CA THR A 3 32.75 -34.58 7.92
C THR A 3 34.18 -34.61 8.44
N VAL A 4 34.69 -33.53 9.06
CA VAL A 4 35.96 -33.56 9.79
C VAL A 4 35.65 -33.53 11.28
N LEU A 5 35.71 -34.72 11.89
CA LEU A 5 35.85 -34.90 13.34
C LEU A 5 37.24 -34.41 13.75
N LEU A 6 37.33 -33.46 14.68
CA LEU A 6 38.58 -33.17 15.38
C LEU A 6 38.50 -33.77 16.79
N ALA A 7 39.04 -34.99 16.91
CA ALA A 7 39.24 -35.69 18.17
C ALA A 7 40.53 -35.19 18.85
N GLY A 8 40.49 -35.09 20.18
CA GLY A 8 41.47 -34.37 21.00
C GLY A 8 42.86 -34.98 21.10
N LEU A 9 43.79 -34.12 21.51
CA LEU A 9 45.07 -34.49 22.11
C LEU A 9 45.26 -33.66 23.39
N PHE A 10 45.10 -34.30 24.55
CA PHE A 10 45.69 -33.85 25.82
C PHE A 10 46.97 -34.65 26.05
N ALA A 11 48.10 -33.97 26.19
CA ALA A 11 49.25 -34.43 26.98
C ALA A 11 50.30 -33.31 27.13
N SER A 12 50.38 -32.73 28.32
CA SER A 12 51.64 -32.17 28.86
C SER A 12 51.47 -32.00 30.37
N CYS A 13 51.95 -32.99 31.12
CA CYS A 13 52.12 -32.88 32.57
C CYS A 13 53.48 -32.25 32.85
N SER A 14 53.48 -31.10 33.52
CA SER A 14 54.54 -30.71 34.47
C SER A 14 53.81 -30.31 35.75
N GLN A 15 54.01 -31.09 36.81
CA GLN A 15 53.48 -30.82 38.14
C GLN A 15 54.24 -29.63 38.75
N GLU A 16 53.54 -28.53 39.02
CA GLU A 16 53.86 -27.61 40.12
C GLU A 16 52.61 -27.46 40.99
N ASP A 17 52.86 -27.37 42.30
CA ASP A 17 51.93 -27.63 43.38
C ASP A 17 50.72 -26.69 43.45
N MET A 18 49.54 -27.33 43.53
CA MET A 18 48.25 -26.91 44.09
C MET A 18 48.01 -25.42 44.40
N ASP A 19 47.32 -24.75 43.48
CA ASP A 19 45.89 -24.51 43.74
C ASP A 19 45.12 -25.59 42.96
N GLY A 20 44.05 -26.17 43.54
CA GLY A 20 43.22 -27.15 42.82
C GLY A 20 42.78 -26.60 41.46
N PRO A 21 42.39 -27.43 40.48
CA PRO A 21 41.93 -26.90 39.19
C PRO A 21 40.79 -25.93 39.48
N GLN A 22 41.06 -24.63 39.37
CA GLN A 22 40.03 -23.64 39.15
C GLN A 22 39.50 -24.00 37.76
N THR A 23 38.53 -24.90 37.73
CA THR A 23 37.61 -24.99 36.61
C THR A 23 36.89 -23.66 36.62
N ASN A 24 37.50 -22.64 36.01
CA ASN A 24 36.79 -21.44 35.66
C ASN A 24 35.71 -21.92 34.70
N GLU A 25 34.52 -22.15 35.24
CA GLU A 25 33.35 -22.51 34.46
C GLU A 25 33.24 -21.51 33.31
N PRO A 26 33.02 -21.96 32.06
CA PRO A 26 33.08 -21.06 30.92
C PRO A 26 32.07 -19.92 31.09
N THR A 27 32.55 -18.68 31.18
CA THR A 27 31.74 -17.46 31.27
C THR A 27 31.47 -16.83 29.89
N SER A 28 31.93 -17.47 28.83
CA SER A 28 31.80 -16.99 27.45
C SER A 28 30.37 -17.06 26.95
N VAL A 29 29.95 -16.01 26.28
CA VAL A 29 28.67 -15.88 25.57
C VAL A 29 28.98 -15.55 24.11
N THR A 30 28.39 -16.30 23.19
CA THR A 30 28.50 -16.04 21.75
C THR A 30 27.11 -15.89 21.14
N LEU A 31 26.86 -14.76 20.46
CA LEU A 31 25.64 -14.54 19.69
C LEU A 31 25.99 -14.44 18.21
N SER A 32 25.45 -15.35 17.39
CA SER A 32 25.64 -15.33 15.94
C SER A 32 24.51 -14.54 15.27
N ALA A 33 24.73 -13.24 15.07
CA ALA A 33 23.74 -12.32 14.52
C ALA A 33 23.64 -12.47 13.00
N ASN A 34 22.42 -12.70 12.51
CA ASN A 34 22.13 -12.82 11.08
C ASN A 34 20.90 -11.97 10.75
N VAL A 35 20.85 -11.36 9.58
CA VAL A 35 19.66 -10.64 9.11
C VAL A 35 18.75 -11.57 8.31
N ASP A 36 17.44 -11.43 8.49
CA ASP A 36 16.45 -12.03 7.61
C ASP A 36 16.40 -11.23 6.30
N GLY A 37 17.20 -11.66 5.32
CA GLY A 37 17.21 -11.07 3.99
C GLY A 37 15.84 -11.14 3.30
N GLY A 38 14.98 -12.09 3.66
CA GLY A 38 13.74 -12.36 2.94
C GLY A 38 13.97 -13.01 1.56
N ILE A 39 13.04 -12.79 0.62
CA ILE A 39 13.07 -13.39 -0.73
C ILE A 39 13.97 -12.54 -1.63
N HIS A 40 15.24 -12.94 -1.78
CA HIS A 40 16.19 -12.32 -2.70
C HIS A 40 16.52 -13.24 -3.87
N THR A 41 16.83 -12.63 -5.02
CA THR A 41 17.25 -13.27 -6.29
C THR A 41 18.63 -13.94 -6.25
N ARG A 42 19.37 -13.85 -5.12
CA ARG A 42 20.61 -14.62 -4.91
C ARG A 42 20.31 -15.94 -4.22
N ALA A 43 20.89 -17.02 -4.74
CA ALA A 43 20.74 -18.38 -4.22
C ALA A 43 21.29 -18.60 -2.79
N ASP A 44 21.92 -17.59 -2.18
CA ASP A 44 22.57 -17.67 -0.86
C ASP A 44 21.81 -16.95 0.28
N GLY A 45 20.67 -16.30 0.00
CA GLY A 45 19.81 -15.70 1.03
C GLY A 45 20.38 -14.45 1.73
N LYS A 46 21.45 -13.86 1.20
CA LYS A 46 22.14 -12.70 1.81
C LYS A 46 21.51 -11.36 1.41
N VAL A 47 21.60 -10.36 2.30
CA VAL A 47 21.22 -8.98 1.99
C VAL A 47 22.21 -8.38 1.00
N THR A 48 21.70 -7.72 -0.05
CA THR A 48 22.54 -7.06 -1.06
C THR A 48 23.04 -5.72 -0.52
N ILE A 49 24.36 -5.52 -0.54
CA ILE A 49 24.97 -4.23 -0.20
C ILE A 49 24.63 -3.20 -1.30
N PRO A 50 23.96 -2.06 -0.97
CA PRO A 50 23.44 -1.10 -1.95
C PRO A 50 24.47 -0.53 -2.92
N TYR A 51 25.71 -0.32 -2.46
CA TYR A 51 26.80 0.25 -3.24
C TYR A 51 28.14 -0.11 -2.57
N PHE A 52 29.23 -0.20 -3.33
CA PHE A 52 30.52 -0.69 -2.82
C PHE A 52 31.12 0.11 -1.65
N ALA A 53 30.67 1.36 -1.46
CA ALA A 53 31.10 2.20 -0.35
C ALA A 53 30.27 2.02 0.93
N PHE A 54 29.20 1.21 0.90
CA PHE A 54 28.43 0.87 2.11
C PHE A 54 28.92 -0.45 2.72
N LYS A 55 28.71 -0.57 4.02
CA LYS A 55 28.85 -1.79 4.82
C LYS A 55 27.57 -1.99 5.62
N LEU A 56 27.23 -3.24 5.90
CA LEU A 56 26.22 -3.57 6.89
C LEU A 56 26.87 -3.54 8.27
N ARG A 57 26.46 -2.59 9.11
CA ARG A 57 26.88 -2.50 10.51
C ARG A 57 25.96 -3.36 11.36
N TYR A 58 26.54 -4.08 12.32
CA TYR A 58 25.83 -4.78 13.37
C TYR A 58 26.21 -4.15 14.71
N ILE A 59 25.22 -3.86 15.55
CA ILE A 59 25.39 -3.33 16.89
C ILE A 59 24.77 -4.32 17.85
N LEU A 60 25.52 -4.75 18.87
CA LEU A 60 25.02 -5.50 20.01
C LEU A 60 25.08 -4.62 21.25
N GLU A 61 23.99 -4.58 22.01
CA GLU A 61 23.96 -4.12 23.39
C GLU A 61 23.45 -5.22 24.32
N VAL A 62 24.08 -5.42 25.46
CA VAL A 62 23.64 -6.35 26.50
C VAL A 62 23.29 -5.59 27.75
N TRP A 63 22.06 -5.78 28.20
CA TRP A 63 21.48 -5.12 29.34
C TRP A 63 21.18 -6.12 30.45
N THR A 64 21.44 -5.72 31.71
CA THR A 64 20.87 -6.43 32.86
C THR A 64 19.35 -6.32 32.88
N THR A 65 18.68 -7.23 33.57
CA THR A 65 17.23 -7.19 33.77
C THR A 65 16.87 -6.67 35.17
N GLY A 66 15.64 -6.18 35.35
CA GLY A 66 15.15 -5.69 36.65
C GLY A 66 14.63 -4.26 36.61
N ALA A 67 14.51 -3.64 37.79
CA ALA A 67 13.92 -2.30 37.93
C ALA A 67 14.79 -1.18 37.34
N ASN A 68 16.11 -1.35 37.35
CA ASN A 68 17.09 -0.42 36.80
C ASN A 68 18.05 -1.18 35.86
N PRO A 69 17.64 -1.49 34.62
CA PRO A 69 18.51 -2.13 33.64
C PRO A 69 19.76 -1.27 33.36
N GLU A 70 20.92 -1.90 33.32
CA GLU A 70 22.21 -1.26 33.03
C GLU A 70 22.83 -1.87 31.77
N LEU A 71 23.40 -1.01 30.91
CA LEU A 71 24.18 -1.44 29.75
C LEU A 71 25.55 -1.92 30.21
N ILE A 72 25.79 -3.22 30.08
CA ILE A 72 27.01 -3.88 30.57
C ILE A 72 27.97 -4.29 29.46
N TYR A 73 27.47 -4.38 28.22
CA TYR A 73 28.30 -4.68 27.06
C TYR A 73 27.72 -4.02 25.81
N ARG A 74 28.58 -3.43 24.98
CA ARG A 74 28.27 -2.93 23.65
C ARG A 74 29.44 -3.18 22.71
N GLU A 75 29.14 -3.65 21.50
CA GLU A 75 30.12 -3.85 20.43
C GLU A 75 29.46 -3.50 19.08
N GLU A 76 30.21 -2.86 18.18
CA GLU A 76 29.80 -2.64 16.79
C GLU A 76 30.77 -3.36 15.84
N LYS A 77 30.24 -3.96 14.78
CA LYS A 77 31.00 -4.60 13.71
C LYS A 77 30.47 -4.15 12.36
N THR A 78 31.29 -4.21 11.31
CA THR A 78 30.84 -3.94 9.94
C THR A 78 31.25 -5.06 9.00
N ASN A 79 30.33 -5.42 8.11
CA ASN A 79 30.50 -6.46 7.13
C ASN A 79 30.26 -5.92 5.71
N SER A 80 31.16 -6.23 4.76
CA SER A 80 31.04 -5.77 3.36
C SER A 80 30.43 -6.82 2.42
N THR A 81 30.14 -8.03 2.89
CA THR A 81 29.60 -9.15 2.12
C THR A 81 28.12 -9.42 2.41
N GLY A 82 27.55 -8.76 3.43
CA GLY A 82 26.19 -9.01 3.91
C GLY A 82 26.05 -10.30 4.72
N GLU A 83 27.18 -10.85 5.19
CA GLU A 83 27.20 -12.00 6.09
C GLU A 83 26.84 -11.59 7.53
N GLY A 84 26.42 -12.57 8.33
CA GLY A 84 26.22 -12.41 9.76
C GLY A 84 27.53 -12.19 10.51
N GLU A 85 27.42 -11.73 11.76
CA GLU A 85 28.56 -11.43 12.63
C GLU A 85 28.41 -12.15 13.97
N ASP A 86 29.50 -12.73 14.46
CA ASP A 86 29.56 -13.35 15.78
C ASP A 86 30.02 -12.33 16.83
N PHE A 87 29.22 -12.11 17.86
CA PHE A 87 29.61 -11.32 19.04
C PHE A 87 30.02 -12.27 20.16
N THR A 88 31.23 -12.12 20.69
CA THR A 88 31.74 -12.95 21.80
C THR A 88 32.18 -12.08 22.96
N PHE A 89 31.56 -12.32 24.12
CA PHE A 89 31.79 -11.54 25.34
C PHE A 89 31.63 -12.43 26.59
N THR A 90 31.78 -11.83 27.76
CA THR A 90 31.77 -12.56 29.03
C THR A 90 30.61 -12.11 29.90
N LEU A 91 29.83 -13.07 30.44
CA LEU A 91 28.89 -12.87 31.53
C LEU A 91 29.30 -13.77 32.70
N VAL A 92 29.71 -13.15 33.81
CA VAL A 92 30.21 -13.87 35.00
C VAL A 92 29.06 -14.41 35.83
N ASP A 93 28.01 -13.61 36.00
CA ASP A 93 26.86 -14.00 36.81
C ASP A 93 25.85 -14.81 36.00
N ASN A 94 25.27 -15.82 36.65
CA ASN A 94 24.11 -16.51 36.12
C ASN A 94 22.87 -15.62 36.25
N GLY A 95 21.99 -15.67 35.26
CA GLY A 95 20.78 -14.86 35.24
C GLY A 95 20.28 -14.55 33.84
N ASP A 96 19.20 -13.78 33.79
CA ASP A 96 18.60 -13.33 32.54
C ASP A 96 19.10 -11.93 32.16
N TYR A 97 19.49 -11.80 30.90
CA TYR A 97 19.93 -10.56 30.28
C TYR A 97 19.13 -10.33 28.99
N LYS A 98 19.13 -9.09 28.51
CA LYS A 98 18.58 -8.75 27.19
C LYS A 98 19.70 -8.34 26.25
N ALA A 99 19.77 -8.99 25.09
CA ALA A 99 20.57 -8.56 23.97
C ALA A 99 19.69 -7.77 22.99
N LEU A 100 19.99 -6.49 22.81
CA LEU A 100 19.40 -5.66 21.77
C LEU A 100 20.36 -5.66 20.59
N LEU A 101 19.87 -6.03 19.42
CA LEU A 101 20.65 -6.02 18.19
C LEU A 101 20.01 -5.10 17.16
N TRP A 102 20.86 -4.34 16.47
CA TRP A 102 20.49 -3.48 15.35
C TRP A 102 21.47 -3.71 14.20
N ALA A 103 20.96 -3.73 12.97
CA ALA A 103 21.80 -3.75 11.79
C ALA A 103 21.33 -2.75 10.74
N ASP A 104 22.23 -1.92 10.22
CA ASP A 104 21.93 -0.87 9.23
C ASP A 104 23.09 -0.61 8.28
N PHE A 105 22.82 0.10 7.19
CA PHE A 105 23.86 0.47 6.24
C PHE A 105 24.56 1.77 6.63
N VAL A 106 25.89 1.72 6.68
CA VAL A 106 26.78 2.87 6.93
C VAL A 106 27.90 2.90 5.90
N LYS A 107 28.61 4.02 5.76
CA LYS A 107 29.82 4.11 4.90
C LYS A 107 31.00 3.31 5.46
N GLY A 108 30.99 3.00 6.76
CA GLY A 108 32.03 2.22 7.42
C GLY A 108 33.37 2.94 7.52
N SER A 109 33.34 4.27 7.53
CA SER A 109 34.43 5.21 7.83
C SER A 109 34.05 6.07 9.06
N GLY A 110 34.96 6.92 9.55
CA GLY A 110 34.65 7.85 10.65
C GLY A 110 34.60 7.18 12.03
N GLU A 111 35.42 6.15 12.24
CA GLU A 111 35.48 5.42 13.51
C GLU A 111 35.93 6.30 14.68
N THR A 112 35.22 6.20 15.79
CA THR A 112 35.56 6.86 17.06
C THR A 112 35.48 5.87 18.21
N THR A 113 36.18 6.14 19.32
CA THR A 113 36.04 5.32 20.54
C THR A 113 35.06 6.00 21.48
N VAL A 114 34.01 5.27 21.87
CA VAL A 114 33.02 5.72 22.85
C VAL A 114 33.25 4.97 24.16
N THR A 115 33.23 5.68 25.29
CA THR A 115 33.35 5.11 26.63
C THR A 115 32.03 5.20 27.36
N TYR A 116 31.65 4.14 28.06
CA TYR A 116 30.43 4.02 28.86
C TYR A 116 30.73 3.19 30.12
N SER A 117 29.75 2.97 30.99
CA SER A 117 29.93 2.25 32.26
C SER A 117 30.45 0.81 32.09
N GLY A 118 30.07 0.13 31.01
CA GLY A 118 30.50 -1.24 30.71
C GLY A 118 31.81 -1.35 29.93
N GLY A 119 32.50 -0.24 29.64
CA GLY A 119 33.80 -0.23 28.97
C GLY A 119 33.89 0.76 27.82
N SER A 120 34.53 0.36 26.73
CA SER A 120 34.64 1.17 25.51
C SER A 120 34.44 0.34 24.27
N TYR A 121 33.89 0.93 23.21
CA TYR A 121 33.70 0.28 21.92
C TYR A 121 34.05 1.23 20.77
N THR A 122 34.30 0.66 19.60
CA THR A 122 34.45 1.41 18.35
C THR A 122 33.05 1.76 17.83
N HIS A 123 32.77 3.04 17.67
CA HIS A 123 31.56 3.54 17.03
C HIS A 123 31.85 3.91 15.58
N TYR A 124 31.06 3.38 14.65
CA TYR A 124 31.07 3.79 13.25
C TYR A 124 30.09 4.94 13.07
N GLU A 125 30.50 5.99 12.36
CA GLU A 125 29.67 7.18 12.13
C GLU A 125 28.25 6.81 11.62
N ASP A 126 27.24 7.28 12.34
CA ASP A 126 25.83 7.08 11.99
C ASP A 126 25.51 7.75 10.64
N GLN A 127 24.89 6.99 9.74
CA GLN A 127 24.52 7.47 8.40
C GLN A 127 23.05 7.88 8.35
N TYR A 128 22.13 6.90 8.44
CA TYR A 128 20.68 7.13 8.31
C TYR A 128 19.90 6.96 9.61
N TYR A 129 20.50 6.26 10.58
CA TYR A 129 19.92 6.02 11.89
C TYR A 129 20.91 6.45 12.95
N THR A 130 20.47 7.30 13.88
CA THR A 130 21.24 7.66 15.06
C THR A 130 21.04 6.58 16.12
N THR A 131 22.14 5.98 16.57
CA THR A 131 22.16 4.80 17.47
C THR A 131 22.83 5.07 18.82
N ILE A 132 23.07 6.36 19.11
CA ILE A 132 23.56 6.91 20.37
C ILE A 132 22.43 7.75 20.99
N PRO A 133 22.20 7.69 22.32
CA PRO A 133 23.03 7.03 23.33
C PRO A 133 22.93 5.51 23.36
N ASP A 134 21.79 4.94 22.96
CA ASP A 134 21.57 3.48 22.98
C ASP A 134 20.49 3.02 21.99
N LEU A 135 20.33 1.69 21.86
CA LEU A 135 19.37 1.07 20.95
C LEU A 135 17.90 1.16 21.40
N LYS A 136 17.62 1.71 22.60
CA LYS A 136 16.23 1.97 23.03
C LYS A 136 15.69 3.28 22.43
N THR A 137 16.56 4.10 21.82
CA THR A 137 16.22 5.41 21.26
C THR A 137 16.75 5.62 19.84
N VAL A 138 16.72 4.59 18.99
CA VAL A 138 17.15 4.73 17.57
C VAL A 138 16.27 5.79 16.89
N THR A 139 16.88 6.77 16.21
CA THR A 139 16.14 7.84 15.51
C THR A 139 16.57 8.00 14.06
N ILE A 140 15.65 8.47 13.21
CA ILE A 140 15.95 8.75 11.80
C ILE A 140 16.81 10.01 11.71
N SER A 141 17.95 9.93 11.02
CA SER A 141 18.85 11.07 10.84
C SER A 141 18.28 12.08 9.84
N ARG A 142 18.72 13.34 9.94
CA ARG A 142 18.43 14.39 8.93
C ARG A 142 18.78 13.93 7.52
N LEU A 143 19.84 13.15 7.37
CA LEU A 143 20.33 12.66 6.09
C LEU A 143 19.37 11.68 5.43
N ALA A 144 18.65 10.87 6.21
CA ALA A 144 17.62 9.99 5.68
C ALA A 144 16.38 10.78 5.19
N LEU A 145 16.03 11.86 5.90
CA LEU A 145 14.84 12.68 5.68
C LEU A 145 14.97 13.66 4.51
N ASP A 146 16.09 14.37 4.46
CA ASP A 146 16.32 15.48 3.54
C ASP A 146 17.28 15.09 2.39
N GLY A 147 18.07 14.01 2.56
CA GLY A 147 19.07 13.47 1.62
C GLY A 147 20.47 14.11 1.68
N GLU A 148 21.43 13.58 0.89
CA GLU A 148 22.81 14.09 0.82
C GLU A 148 22.92 15.31 -0.11
N ASN A 149 23.43 16.45 0.39
CA ASN A 149 23.77 17.59 -0.47
C ASN A 149 24.93 17.21 -1.40
N THR A 150 24.64 16.88 -2.66
CA THR A 150 25.67 16.69 -3.69
C THR A 150 25.73 17.89 -4.63
N SER A 151 26.83 18.02 -5.38
CA SER A 151 27.02 19.02 -6.44
C SER A 151 26.01 18.92 -7.60
N PHE A 152 25.16 17.88 -7.61
CA PHE A 152 24.16 17.62 -8.65
C PHE A 152 22.70 17.58 -8.13
N GLY A 153 22.48 17.83 -6.83
CA GLY A 153 21.16 17.77 -6.17
C GLY A 153 21.09 16.70 -5.09
N THR A 154 20.00 16.70 -4.32
CA THR A 154 19.87 15.87 -3.12
C THR A 154 19.14 14.55 -3.41
N ILE A 155 19.81 13.40 -3.29
CA ILE A 155 19.23 12.06 -3.56
C ILE A 155 19.76 11.06 -2.52
N THR A 156 18.87 10.24 -1.96
CA THR A 156 19.24 9.13 -1.07
C THR A 156 18.93 7.82 -1.77
N PRO A 157 19.91 6.92 -1.99
CA PRO A 157 19.63 5.57 -2.47
C PRO A 157 18.72 4.87 -1.46
N ARG A 158 17.44 4.69 -1.77
CA ARG A 158 16.49 4.21 -0.75
C ARG A 158 16.77 2.79 -0.28
N THR A 159 17.46 2.00 -1.07
CA THR A 159 17.98 0.69 -0.68
C THR A 159 18.93 0.73 0.52
N SER A 160 19.64 1.84 0.75
CA SER A 160 20.52 2.00 1.92
C SER A 160 19.79 2.44 3.19
N LEU A 161 18.47 2.63 3.15
CA LEU A 161 17.67 2.86 4.34
C LEU A 161 17.18 1.56 5.01
N ASP A 162 17.37 0.39 4.39
CA ASP A 162 16.96 -0.87 5.03
C ASP A 162 17.77 -1.11 6.32
N ALA A 163 17.12 -1.72 7.31
CA ALA A 163 17.70 -2.02 8.61
C ALA A 163 16.91 -3.15 9.31
N PHE A 164 17.53 -3.74 10.32
CA PHE A 164 17.04 -4.93 11.00
C PHE A 164 17.25 -4.81 12.51
N TYR A 165 16.41 -5.49 13.27
CA TYR A 165 16.53 -5.51 14.73
C TYR A 165 16.16 -6.87 15.33
N ALA A 166 16.64 -7.11 16.55
CA ALA A 166 16.16 -8.17 17.42
C ALA A 166 16.28 -7.75 18.89
N CYS A 167 15.38 -8.27 19.73
CA CYS A 167 15.54 -8.26 21.18
C CYS A 167 15.56 -9.73 21.64
N HIS A 168 16.74 -10.22 22.00
CA HIS A 168 16.96 -11.61 22.41
C HIS A 168 17.11 -11.71 23.92
N THR A 169 16.55 -12.76 24.52
CA THR A 169 16.76 -13.05 25.95
C THR A 169 17.91 -14.03 26.10
N ILE A 170 18.91 -13.66 26.89
CA ILE A 170 20.02 -14.56 27.26
C ILE A 170 19.71 -15.09 28.65
N SER A 171 19.48 -16.39 28.78
CA SER A 171 19.36 -17.06 30.08
C SER A 171 20.68 -17.76 30.43
N LYS A 172 21.63 -17.01 30.99
CA LYS A 172 22.97 -17.51 31.36
C LYS A 172 22.88 -18.45 32.55
N LYS A 173 23.49 -19.63 32.39
CA LYS A 173 23.72 -20.64 33.43
C LYS A 173 25.20 -21.01 33.45
N ASP A 174 25.60 -21.92 34.32
CA ASP A 174 26.96 -22.46 34.33
C ASP A 174 27.35 -23.00 32.94
N GLY A 175 28.58 -22.72 32.52
CA GLY A 175 29.09 -23.06 31.19
C GLY A 175 28.82 -22.02 30.10
N ALA A 176 29.36 -22.28 28.91
CA ALA A 176 29.28 -21.37 27.77
C ALA A 176 27.83 -21.25 27.25
N TYR A 177 27.44 -20.04 26.85
CA TYR A 177 26.17 -19.80 26.15
C TYR A 177 26.44 -19.46 24.69
N ALA A 178 25.77 -20.12 23.76
CA ALA A 178 25.88 -19.79 22.34
C ALA A 178 24.55 -19.99 21.62
N GLU A 179 24.04 -18.95 20.96
CA GLU A 179 22.80 -19.03 20.18
C GLU A 179 22.86 -18.15 18.92
N PRO A 180 22.24 -18.59 17.80
CA PRO A 180 22.01 -17.72 16.66
C PRO A 180 20.85 -16.75 16.93
N VAL A 181 20.97 -15.51 16.45
CA VAL A 181 19.91 -14.51 16.55
C VAL A 181 19.60 -13.96 15.16
N VAL A 182 18.33 -14.08 14.74
CA VAL A 182 17.87 -13.56 13.44
C VAL A 182 17.20 -12.20 13.64
N LEU A 183 17.75 -11.17 13.02
CA LEU A 183 17.22 -9.82 13.02
C LEU A 183 16.21 -9.66 11.87
N THR A 184 15.07 -9.04 12.15
CA THR A 184 13.99 -8.80 11.18
C THR A 184 13.76 -7.30 10.97
N ARG A 185 13.01 -6.89 9.94
CA ARG A 185 12.82 -5.47 9.69
C ARG A 185 11.86 -4.84 10.71
N PRO A 186 12.16 -3.63 11.19
CA PRO A 186 11.23 -2.83 11.98
C PRO A 186 10.23 -2.03 11.10
N PHE A 187 10.26 -2.24 9.78
CA PHE A 187 9.56 -1.44 8.79
C PHE A 187 8.44 -2.20 8.07
N GLY A 188 7.50 -1.43 7.53
CA GLY A 188 6.86 -1.77 6.26
C GLY A 188 7.35 -0.84 5.15
N GLN A 189 7.25 -1.29 3.91
CA GLN A 189 7.62 -0.49 2.74
C GLN A 189 6.38 0.15 2.12
N ILE A 190 6.49 1.40 1.70
CA ILE A 190 5.53 2.01 0.77
C ILE A 190 6.13 2.03 -0.63
N ASN A 191 5.31 1.70 -1.63
CA ASN A 191 5.66 1.70 -3.04
C ASN A 191 4.65 2.57 -3.77
N ILE A 192 5.11 3.62 -4.44
CA ILE A 192 4.28 4.58 -5.15
C ILE A 192 4.54 4.44 -6.65
N SER A 193 3.47 4.28 -7.42
CA SER A 193 3.54 4.10 -8.87
C SER A 193 2.54 4.96 -9.64
N GLU A 194 3.02 5.61 -10.69
CA GLU A 194 2.22 6.17 -11.77
C GLU A 194 1.75 5.06 -12.72
N LYS A 195 0.49 5.11 -13.15
CA LYS A 195 -0.06 4.15 -14.12
C LYS A 195 0.07 4.62 -15.57
N ASP A 196 0.04 5.93 -15.81
CA ASP A 196 0.23 6.54 -17.12
C ASP A 196 1.72 6.64 -17.46
N ALA A 197 2.20 5.70 -18.28
CA ALA A 197 3.60 5.65 -18.71
C ALA A 197 4.02 6.90 -19.51
N ASP A 198 3.11 7.52 -20.26
CA ASP A 198 3.39 8.73 -21.04
C ASP A 198 3.51 9.93 -20.10
N ALA A 199 2.62 10.06 -19.12
CA ALA A 199 2.72 11.09 -18.08
C ALA A 199 4.01 10.91 -17.26
N LEU A 200 4.33 9.67 -16.86
CA LEU A 200 5.54 9.33 -16.11
C LEU A 200 6.81 9.73 -16.87
N ALA A 201 6.85 9.54 -18.19
CA ALA A 201 8.00 9.91 -19.03
C ALA A 201 8.29 11.42 -19.03
N ASN A 202 7.34 12.25 -18.60
CA ASN A 202 7.53 13.69 -18.46
C ASN A 202 8.10 14.09 -17.08
N VAL A 203 8.16 13.18 -16.11
CA VAL A 203 8.67 13.43 -14.77
C VAL A 203 10.18 13.24 -14.71
N TYR A 204 10.90 14.33 -14.45
CA TYR A 204 12.34 14.27 -14.19
C TYR A 204 12.64 13.93 -12.73
N ARG A 205 11.99 14.65 -11.81
CA ARG A 205 12.13 14.51 -10.37
C ARG A 205 10.76 14.59 -9.69
N ALA A 206 10.55 13.76 -8.68
CA ALA A 206 9.39 13.86 -7.79
C ALA A 206 9.86 14.10 -6.36
N ARG A 207 9.26 15.07 -5.67
CA ARG A 207 9.51 15.32 -4.25
C ARG A 207 8.30 14.88 -3.43
N PHE A 208 8.54 14.04 -2.45
CA PHE A 208 7.53 13.56 -1.51
C PHE A 208 7.72 14.22 -0.15
N THR A 209 6.63 14.71 0.44
CA THR A 209 6.61 15.30 1.78
C THR A 209 5.47 14.70 2.60
N TYR A 210 5.81 14.02 3.71
CA TYR A 210 4.86 13.40 4.64
C TYR A 210 5.52 13.13 5.99
N ASN A 211 4.73 12.75 7.00
CA ASN A 211 5.24 12.45 8.34
C ASN A 211 5.39 10.95 8.55
N VAL A 212 6.48 10.55 9.20
CA VAL A 212 6.79 9.16 9.61
C VAL A 212 7.17 9.14 11.08
N PRO A 213 7.10 7.99 11.79
CA PRO A 213 7.66 7.89 13.14
C PRO A 213 9.13 8.28 13.16
N ALA A 214 9.54 9.05 14.17
CA ALA A 214 10.88 9.64 14.25
C ALA A 214 11.98 8.65 14.66
N GLY A 215 11.60 7.46 15.10
CA GLY A 215 12.52 6.48 15.64
C GLY A 215 11.85 5.18 16.04
N PHE A 216 12.64 4.31 16.67
CA PHE A 216 12.28 2.96 17.03
C PHE A 216 12.99 2.53 18.31
N ASN A 217 12.29 1.78 19.17
CA ASN A 217 12.87 1.19 20.37
C ASN A 217 13.10 -0.31 20.12
N VAL A 218 14.37 -0.73 20.10
CA VAL A 218 14.75 -2.12 19.81
C VAL A 218 14.27 -3.09 20.89
N GLU A 219 14.21 -2.66 22.16
CA GLU A 219 13.77 -3.49 23.29
C GLU A 219 12.28 -3.81 23.24
N SER A 220 11.43 -2.80 23.01
CA SER A 220 9.99 -3.02 22.87
C SER A 220 9.61 -3.50 21.48
N GLY A 221 10.47 -3.26 20.49
CA GLY A 221 10.18 -3.51 19.09
C GLY A 221 9.10 -2.58 18.53
N GLU A 222 9.00 -1.35 19.01
CA GLU A 222 7.91 -0.43 18.65
C GLU A 222 8.43 0.92 18.10
N PRO A 223 7.72 1.54 17.15
CA PRO A 223 8.03 2.89 16.69
C PRO A 223 7.80 3.92 17.81
N THR A 224 8.50 5.05 17.73
CA THR A 224 8.22 6.18 18.62
C THR A 224 6.92 6.87 18.22
N GLN A 225 6.21 7.42 19.21
CA GLN A 225 4.98 8.19 18.98
C GLN A 225 5.23 9.56 18.34
N THR A 226 6.47 10.06 18.43
CA THR A 226 6.84 11.34 17.81
C THR A 226 7.04 11.13 16.33
N THR A 227 6.47 12.00 15.50
CA THR A 227 6.66 11.96 14.05
C THR A 227 7.62 13.04 13.58
N VAL A 228 8.30 12.77 12.47
CA VAL A 228 9.18 13.70 11.76
C VAL A 228 8.74 13.77 10.30
N GLN A 229 8.89 14.93 9.68
CA GLN A 229 8.58 15.13 8.27
C GLN A 229 9.77 14.68 7.40
N THR A 230 9.51 13.79 6.46
CA THR A 230 10.44 13.45 5.37
C THR A 230 10.24 14.41 4.19
N LYS A 231 11.33 14.80 3.53
CA LYS A 231 11.35 15.70 2.35
C LYS A 231 12.32 15.15 1.31
N THR A 232 11.90 14.13 0.60
CA THR A 232 12.81 13.40 -0.28
C THR A 232 12.53 13.67 -1.73
N ILE A 233 13.60 13.73 -2.51
CA ILE A 233 13.57 13.84 -3.97
C ILE A 233 13.96 12.47 -4.56
N GLN A 234 13.14 11.96 -5.47
CA GLN A 234 13.45 10.83 -6.34
C GLN A 234 13.73 11.35 -7.74
N GLU A 235 14.90 10.99 -8.28
CA GLU A 235 15.19 11.12 -9.70
C GLU A 235 14.76 9.87 -10.45
N LEU A 236 13.93 10.05 -11.47
CA LEU A 236 13.39 8.92 -12.22
C LEU A 236 14.39 8.35 -13.22
N ASN A 237 15.20 9.23 -13.84
CA ASN A 237 16.18 8.86 -14.86
C ASN A 237 17.44 8.18 -14.29
N ALA A 238 17.64 8.17 -12.97
CA ALA A 238 18.90 7.74 -12.35
C ALA A 238 18.81 6.47 -11.48
N GLN A 239 17.62 6.02 -11.04
CA GLN A 239 17.58 5.16 -9.85
C GLN A 239 16.52 4.06 -9.75
N LEU A 240 15.65 3.83 -10.75
CA LEU A 240 14.69 2.71 -10.68
C LEU A 240 15.14 1.45 -11.44
N SER A 241 16.29 1.48 -12.11
CA SER A 241 16.74 0.40 -13.00
C SER A 241 17.51 -0.75 -12.31
N THR A 242 17.63 -0.73 -10.97
CA THR A 242 18.37 -1.77 -10.24
C THR A 242 17.63 -2.23 -8.98
N GLY A 243 17.02 -3.41 -9.04
CA GLY A 243 16.47 -4.13 -7.90
C GLY A 243 15.05 -4.68 -8.08
N ASP A 244 14.64 -5.56 -7.17
CA ASP A 244 13.33 -6.24 -7.12
C ASP A 244 12.20 -5.32 -6.57
N PHE A 245 12.13 -4.07 -7.04
CA PHE A 245 11.14 -3.08 -6.60
C PHE A 245 9.97 -2.98 -7.59
N THR A 246 8.74 -2.83 -7.09
CA THR A 246 7.52 -2.68 -7.90
C THR A 246 7.10 -1.22 -8.11
N ALA A 247 7.70 -0.28 -7.37
CA ALA A 247 7.45 1.14 -7.47
C ALA A 247 8.08 1.75 -8.73
N ASN A 248 7.39 2.67 -9.39
CA ASN A 248 7.95 3.43 -10.52
C ASN A 248 8.03 4.96 -10.29
N LEU A 249 7.53 5.46 -9.16
CA LEU A 249 7.67 6.86 -8.75
C LEU A 249 8.54 7.02 -7.51
N TYR A 250 8.31 6.22 -6.47
CA TYR A 250 9.00 6.35 -5.19
C TYR A 250 8.76 5.15 -4.29
N TYR A 251 9.71 4.84 -3.42
CA TYR A 251 9.47 3.93 -2.30
C TYR A 251 10.19 4.43 -1.05
N ASP A 252 9.71 3.98 0.12
CA ASP A 252 10.33 4.29 1.41
C ASP A 252 10.11 3.19 2.45
N TYR A 253 10.94 3.20 3.48
CA TYR A 253 10.82 2.33 4.66
C TYR A 253 10.27 3.15 5.82
N VAL A 254 9.14 2.70 6.38
CA VAL A 254 8.45 3.41 7.46
C VAL A 254 8.40 2.49 8.67
N PHE A 255 8.80 2.98 9.84
CA PHE A 255 8.72 2.20 11.08
C PHE A 255 7.26 1.81 11.39
N THR A 256 7.06 0.57 11.80
CA THR A 256 5.74 -0.02 12.04
C THR A 256 5.68 -0.74 13.38
N PRO A 257 4.54 -0.83 14.06
CA PRO A 257 4.39 -1.65 15.26
C PRO A 257 4.52 -3.14 14.95
N ALA A 258 4.77 -3.99 15.95
CA ALA A 258 4.86 -5.44 15.75
C ALA A 258 3.51 -6.06 15.36
N THR A 259 2.42 -5.47 15.87
CA THR A 259 1.04 -5.85 15.55
C THR A 259 0.24 -4.64 15.09
N GLY A 260 -0.58 -4.80 14.04
CA GLY A 260 -1.37 -3.71 13.47
C GLY A 260 -0.67 -2.98 12.33
N GLN A 261 -0.79 -1.65 12.28
CA GLN A 261 -0.25 -0.82 11.21
C GLN A 261 0.18 0.56 11.71
N THR A 262 1.15 1.17 11.04
CA THR A 262 1.34 2.62 11.05
C THR A 262 0.41 3.23 10.01
N THR A 263 -0.26 4.34 10.34
CA THR A 263 -1.14 5.04 9.40
C THR A 263 -0.53 6.38 9.03
N LEU A 264 -0.24 6.56 7.74
CA LEU A 264 0.34 7.80 7.23
C LEU A 264 -0.71 8.89 7.04
N GLY A 265 -0.30 10.14 7.25
CA GLY A 265 -1.08 11.32 6.89
C GLY A 265 -1.09 11.58 5.38
N GLU A 266 -1.68 12.70 4.97
CA GLU A 266 -1.63 13.17 3.58
C GLU A 266 -0.16 13.32 3.14
N MET A 267 0.16 12.86 1.93
CA MET A 267 1.47 13.07 1.32
C MET A 267 1.37 14.08 0.18
N THR A 268 2.24 15.08 0.20
CA THR A 268 2.36 16.03 -0.91
C THR A 268 3.43 15.57 -1.88
N VAL A 269 3.06 15.52 -3.16
CA VAL A 269 3.96 15.18 -4.28
C VAL A 269 4.10 16.40 -5.17
N THR A 270 5.31 16.91 -5.33
CA THR A 270 5.61 18.00 -6.27
C THR A 270 6.56 17.51 -7.34
N PHE A 271 6.32 17.89 -8.59
CA PHE A 271 7.10 17.42 -9.73
C PHE A 271 8.02 18.51 -10.25
N ALA A 272 9.26 18.13 -10.56
CA ALA A 272 10.19 18.95 -11.32
C ALA A 272 10.42 18.30 -12.69
N GLN A 273 10.56 19.16 -13.69
CA GLN A 273 10.74 18.76 -15.08
C GLN A 273 12.21 18.84 -15.48
N GLU A 274 12.51 18.24 -16.64
CA GLU A 274 13.82 18.39 -17.27
C GLU A 274 14.13 19.88 -17.52
N PRO A 275 15.37 20.34 -17.27
CA PRO A 275 15.78 21.70 -17.57
C PRO A 275 15.54 22.04 -19.05
N GLY A 276 14.72 23.06 -19.31
CA GLY A 276 14.36 23.51 -20.67
C GLY A 276 13.04 22.95 -21.21
N SER A 277 12.34 22.08 -20.46
CA SER A 277 10.97 21.68 -20.77
C SER A 277 9.96 22.82 -20.54
N ASN A 278 8.92 22.84 -21.36
CA ASN A 278 7.79 23.79 -21.31
C ASN A 278 6.45 23.13 -20.94
N ILE A 279 6.47 21.85 -20.59
CA ILE A 279 5.33 21.13 -20.03
C ILE A 279 5.00 21.75 -18.66
N VAL A 280 3.79 21.63 -18.11
CA VAL A 280 3.53 21.92 -16.68
C VAL A 280 2.96 20.66 -16.06
N ILE A 281 3.53 20.22 -14.94
CA ILE A 281 3.04 19.06 -14.19
C ILE A 281 2.43 19.59 -12.90
N ALA A 282 1.17 19.27 -12.65
CA ALA A 282 0.49 19.70 -11.44
C ALA A 282 0.98 18.90 -10.21
N ASP A 283 1.09 19.58 -9.07
CA ASP A 283 1.29 18.91 -7.78
C ASP A 283 0.12 17.98 -7.46
N TYR A 284 0.42 16.90 -6.74
CA TYR A 284 -0.57 15.90 -6.36
C TYR A 284 -0.58 15.66 -4.84
N LYS A 285 -1.74 15.30 -4.31
CA LYS A 285 -1.92 14.94 -2.90
C LYS A 285 -2.40 13.51 -2.80
N ILE A 286 -1.57 12.65 -2.23
CA ILE A 286 -2.00 11.31 -1.84
C ILE A 286 -2.79 11.47 -0.53
N PRO A 287 -4.06 11.02 -0.47
CA PRO A 287 -4.90 11.16 0.71
C PRO A 287 -4.27 10.54 1.96
N ALA A 288 -4.72 11.01 3.13
CA ALA A 288 -4.35 10.42 4.40
C ALA A 288 -4.92 8.99 4.56
N ASN A 289 -4.49 8.32 5.64
CA ASN A 289 -4.89 6.99 6.06
C ASN A 289 -4.26 5.84 5.25
N MET A 290 -3.11 6.07 4.62
CA MET A 290 -2.37 4.98 3.96
C MET A 290 -1.79 4.03 5.02
N PRO A 291 -2.15 2.73 5.01
CA PRO A 291 -1.64 1.77 5.98
C PRO A 291 -0.21 1.41 5.66
N VAL A 292 0.61 1.14 6.67
CA VAL A 292 1.93 0.52 6.52
C VAL A 292 2.03 -0.60 7.55
N VAL A 293 2.26 -1.81 7.07
CA VAL A 293 2.30 -3.02 7.91
C VAL A 293 3.71 -3.59 7.92
N ARG A 294 4.14 -4.03 9.10
CA ARG A 294 5.47 -4.60 9.31
C ARG A 294 5.75 -5.77 8.38
N ASN A 295 6.95 -5.80 7.80
CA ASN A 295 7.41 -6.82 6.86
C ASN A 295 6.49 -7.01 5.64
N LYS A 296 5.72 -5.98 5.28
CA LYS A 296 4.83 -5.96 4.12
C LYS A 296 5.11 -4.76 3.25
N ARG A 297 4.64 -4.84 2.00
CA ARG A 297 4.64 -3.72 1.05
C ARG A 297 3.24 -3.15 0.92
N THR A 298 3.14 -1.82 0.98
CA THR A 298 1.93 -1.07 0.67
C THR A 298 2.12 -0.43 -0.70
N ASN A 299 1.42 -0.94 -1.70
CA ASN A 299 1.48 -0.42 -3.06
C ASN A 299 0.38 0.62 -3.26
N ILE A 300 0.77 1.85 -3.56
CA ILE A 300 -0.09 3.00 -3.85
C ILE A 300 0.11 3.32 -5.33
N SER A 301 -0.89 3.07 -6.17
CA SER A 301 -0.76 3.27 -7.62
C SER A 301 -1.94 4.03 -8.21
N GLY A 302 -1.71 4.87 -9.22
CA GLY A 302 -2.79 5.61 -9.87
C GLY A 302 -2.28 6.59 -10.93
N HIS A 303 -3.18 7.45 -11.39
CA HIS A 303 -2.85 8.56 -12.30
C HIS A 303 -2.39 9.81 -11.52
N ILE A 304 -1.25 9.71 -10.85
CA ILE A 304 -0.68 10.69 -9.92
C ILE A 304 -0.13 11.91 -10.67
N VAL A 305 0.42 11.71 -11.87
CA VAL A 305 1.06 12.73 -12.71
C VAL A 305 0.04 13.33 -13.67
N SER A 306 -0.10 14.66 -13.65
CA SER A 306 -0.98 15.41 -14.55
C SER A 306 -0.20 16.43 -15.37
N VAL A 307 -0.07 16.20 -16.68
CA VAL A 307 0.55 17.12 -17.64
C VAL A 307 -0.49 18.08 -18.24
N SER A 308 -0.20 19.39 -18.23
CA SER A 308 -1.16 20.50 -18.31
C SER A 308 -1.72 20.85 -19.69
N ASP A 309 -1.47 20.07 -20.73
CA ASP A 309 -2.06 20.24 -22.06
C ASP A 309 -3.47 19.60 -22.18
N LYS A 310 -3.92 18.89 -21.13
CA LYS A 310 -5.32 18.53 -20.87
C LYS A 310 -5.61 18.58 -19.36
N PRO A 311 -6.83 18.95 -18.92
CA PRO A 311 -7.21 18.75 -17.52
C PRO A 311 -7.19 17.24 -17.20
N SER A 312 -6.33 16.82 -16.27
CA SER A 312 -6.36 15.45 -15.76
C SER A 312 -7.67 15.23 -14.96
N PRO A 313 -8.46 14.19 -15.27
CA PRO A 313 -9.57 13.79 -14.42
C PRO A 313 -9.05 13.30 -13.06
N ALA A 314 -9.88 13.43 -12.02
CA ALA A 314 -9.53 13.08 -10.63
C ALA A 314 -8.77 11.75 -10.55
N ALA A 315 -7.50 11.81 -10.16
CA ALA A 315 -6.63 10.65 -10.03
C ALA A 315 -7.26 9.61 -9.10
N LYS A 316 -7.48 8.40 -9.62
CA LYS A 316 -7.90 7.26 -8.81
C LYS A 316 -6.65 6.54 -8.31
N LEU A 317 -6.54 6.41 -7.00
CA LEU A 317 -5.48 5.64 -6.34
C LEU A 317 -6.02 4.26 -5.95
N SER A 318 -5.26 3.22 -6.29
CA SER A 318 -5.41 1.85 -5.82
C SER A 318 -4.38 1.61 -4.71
N VAL A 319 -4.81 1.03 -3.59
CA VAL A 319 -3.95 0.76 -2.43
C VAL A 319 -4.09 -0.71 -2.04
N THR A 320 -2.98 -1.45 -2.09
CA THR A 320 -2.93 -2.86 -1.69
C THR A 320 -1.81 -3.11 -0.68
N VAL A 321 -2.01 -4.03 0.25
CA VAL A 321 -0.97 -4.49 1.19
C VAL A 321 -0.65 -5.95 0.87
N SER A 322 0.59 -6.23 0.47
CA SER A 322 1.02 -7.58 0.10
C SER A 322 1.79 -8.31 1.18
N ASP A 323 1.57 -9.62 1.27
CA ASP A 323 2.26 -10.49 2.23
C ASP A 323 3.72 -10.70 1.81
N GLY A 324 4.62 -10.47 2.77
CA GLY A 324 6.06 -10.56 2.57
C GLY A 324 6.63 -9.47 1.65
N TRP A 325 7.93 -9.57 1.45
CA TRP A 325 8.69 -8.77 0.48
C TRP A 325 8.72 -9.44 -0.91
N SER A 326 7.82 -10.40 -1.14
CA SER A 326 7.90 -11.29 -2.30
C SER A 326 7.68 -10.56 -3.62
N ASN A 327 8.22 -11.18 -4.67
CA ASN A 327 7.94 -10.85 -6.06
C ASN A 327 6.59 -11.40 -6.52
N ASP A 328 5.79 -11.97 -5.59
CA ASP A 328 4.41 -12.30 -5.87
C ASP A 328 3.71 -10.97 -6.09
N GLN A 329 3.54 -10.65 -7.37
CA GLN A 329 2.65 -9.62 -7.81
C GLN A 329 1.30 -9.95 -7.19
N ILE A 330 0.95 -9.29 -6.09
CA ILE A 330 -0.44 -9.07 -5.80
C ILE A 330 -0.91 -8.18 -6.92
N GLU A 331 -1.65 -8.84 -7.82
CA GLU A 331 -2.27 -8.36 -9.05
C GLU A 331 -1.78 -6.98 -9.48
N LYS A 332 -0.95 -6.96 -10.54
CA LYS A 332 -1.09 -5.87 -11.50
C LYS A 332 -2.59 -5.73 -11.77
N ASP A 333 -3.18 -4.64 -11.31
CA ASP A 333 -4.47 -4.15 -11.80
C ASP A 333 -4.30 -4.05 -13.31
N VAL A 334 -4.74 -5.09 -14.00
CA VAL A 334 -5.07 -5.00 -15.40
C VAL A 334 -6.22 -4.02 -15.45
N ASP A 335 -6.20 -3.11 -16.44
CA ASP A 335 -7.35 -2.25 -16.70
C ASP A 335 -8.64 -3.09 -16.64
N PRO A 336 -9.71 -2.54 -16.04
CA PRO A 336 -10.96 -3.27 -15.93
C PRO A 336 -11.37 -3.72 -17.32
N LYS A 337 -11.96 -4.90 -17.42
CA LYS A 337 -12.48 -5.44 -18.68
C LYS A 337 -13.99 -5.49 -18.61
N VAL A 338 -14.63 -5.39 -19.77
CA VAL A 338 -16.04 -5.77 -19.91
C VAL A 338 -16.20 -7.20 -19.38
N GLY A 339 -17.14 -7.40 -18.45
CA GLY A 339 -17.37 -8.68 -17.77
C GLY A 339 -16.67 -8.83 -16.41
N ASP A 340 -15.88 -7.85 -15.94
CA ASP A 340 -15.34 -7.88 -14.58
C ASP A 340 -16.43 -7.60 -13.53
N TYR A 341 -16.34 -8.28 -12.39
CA TYR A 341 -17.13 -7.97 -11.19
C TYR A 341 -16.64 -6.66 -10.58
N TYR A 342 -17.57 -5.78 -10.18
CA TYR A 342 -17.26 -4.50 -9.55
C TYR A 342 -17.72 -4.49 -8.10
N TYR A 343 -16.84 -4.07 -7.18
CA TYR A 343 -17.05 -4.18 -5.74
C TYR A 343 -17.44 -2.85 -5.07
N LYS A 344 -17.95 -2.95 -3.84
CA LYS A 344 -18.40 -1.81 -3.04
C LYS A 344 -17.31 -0.75 -2.82
N ASP A 345 -16.06 -1.16 -2.62
CA ASP A 345 -14.91 -0.27 -2.43
C ASP A 345 -14.38 0.36 -3.73
N GLY A 346 -14.98 0.02 -4.88
CA GLY A 346 -14.61 0.55 -6.19
C GLY A 346 -13.56 -0.25 -6.94
N THR A 347 -13.11 -1.39 -6.40
CA THR A 347 -12.21 -2.34 -7.08
C THR A 347 -12.97 -3.23 -8.06
N TRP A 348 -12.25 -4.00 -8.88
CA TRP A 348 -12.80 -4.96 -9.84
C TRP A 348 -11.99 -6.24 -9.93
N SER A 349 -12.59 -7.32 -10.46
CA SER A 349 -11.86 -8.56 -10.77
C SER A 349 -12.64 -9.43 -11.76
N THR A 350 -11.93 -10.18 -12.61
CA THR A 350 -12.53 -11.17 -13.51
C THR A 350 -13.17 -12.34 -12.76
N GLU A 351 -12.64 -12.69 -11.58
CA GLU A 351 -13.18 -13.72 -10.69
C GLU A 351 -14.00 -13.09 -9.56
N ASN A 352 -15.01 -13.82 -9.07
CA ASN A 352 -15.82 -13.33 -7.95
C ASN A 352 -15.08 -13.55 -6.63
N LYS A 353 -14.61 -12.45 -6.03
CA LYS A 353 -13.88 -12.37 -4.77
C LYS A 353 -14.71 -11.68 -3.66
N ALA A 354 -16.05 -11.72 -3.78
CA ALA A 354 -16.94 -11.02 -2.86
C ALA A 354 -16.71 -11.44 -1.39
N THR A 355 -16.74 -10.46 -0.49
CA THR A 355 -16.80 -10.70 0.95
C THR A 355 -17.99 -9.96 1.56
N ALA A 356 -18.33 -10.26 2.82
CA ALA A 356 -19.39 -9.53 3.52
C ALA A 356 -19.08 -8.03 3.67
N ALA A 357 -17.81 -7.66 3.81
CA ALA A 357 -17.37 -6.27 3.92
C ALA A 357 -17.30 -5.57 2.55
N ASN A 358 -16.96 -6.32 1.50
CA ASN A 358 -16.82 -5.82 0.13
C ASN A 358 -17.58 -6.72 -0.86
N PRO A 359 -18.92 -6.61 -0.94
CA PRO A 359 -19.73 -7.38 -1.87
C PRO A 359 -19.56 -6.86 -3.31
N VAL A 360 -19.87 -7.72 -4.29
CA VAL A 360 -20.07 -7.30 -5.68
C VAL A 360 -21.34 -6.45 -5.75
N ILE A 361 -21.25 -5.28 -6.38
CA ILE A 361 -22.36 -4.34 -6.56
C ILE A 361 -22.81 -4.21 -8.02
N GLY A 362 -22.04 -4.77 -8.96
CA GLY A 362 -22.39 -4.78 -10.38
C GLY A 362 -21.33 -5.43 -11.26
N VAL A 363 -21.52 -5.32 -12.57
CA VAL A 363 -20.61 -5.85 -13.60
C VAL A 363 -20.20 -4.72 -14.55
N VAL A 364 -18.92 -4.65 -14.90
CA VAL A 364 -18.38 -3.70 -15.86
C VAL A 364 -18.91 -4.04 -17.25
N TYR A 365 -19.55 -3.08 -17.92
CA TYR A 365 -20.09 -3.27 -19.28
C TYR A 365 -19.47 -2.33 -20.33
N GLN A 366 -18.73 -1.31 -19.88
CA GLN A 366 -17.99 -0.41 -20.76
C GLN A 366 -16.67 -0.02 -20.11
N VAL A 367 -15.61 0.03 -20.91
CA VAL A 367 -14.29 0.50 -20.51
C VAL A 367 -13.75 1.41 -21.61
N ASN A 368 -13.32 2.61 -21.22
CA ASN A 368 -12.77 3.63 -22.09
C ASN A 368 -11.24 3.52 -22.13
N ALA A 369 -10.61 4.14 -23.12
CA ALA A 369 -9.15 4.12 -23.30
C ALA A 369 -8.37 4.74 -22.13
N ASP A 370 -9.02 5.51 -21.26
CA ASP A 370 -8.45 6.14 -20.07
C ASP A 370 -8.71 5.33 -18.78
N GLY A 371 -9.11 4.06 -18.89
CA GLY A 371 -9.35 3.16 -17.76
C GLY A 371 -10.66 3.42 -17.00
N ARG A 372 -11.40 4.47 -17.35
CA ARG A 372 -12.76 4.74 -16.83
C ARG A 372 -13.78 3.87 -17.53
N GLY A 373 -14.99 3.79 -16.99
CA GLY A 373 -16.00 2.94 -17.56
C GLY A 373 -17.36 3.05 -16.92
N LYS A 374 -18.19 2.04 -17.17
CA LYS A 374 -19.54 1.94 -16.62
C LYS A 374 -19.81 0.55 -16.08
N VAL A 375 -20.52 0.53 -14.97
CA VAL A 375 -20.97 -0.68 -14.25
C VAL A 375 -22.49 -0.71 -14.32
N VAL A 376 -23.05 -1.88 -14.61
CA VAL A 376 -24.50 -2.12 -14.56
C VAL A 376 -24.89 -2.84 -13.27
N SER A 377 -26.03 -2.47 -12.70
CA SER A 377 -26.61 -3.14 -11.53
C SER A 377 -27.03 -4.57 -11.85
N HIS A 378 -26.69 -5.51 -10.99
CA HIS A 378 -27.06 -6.93 -11.16
C HIS A 378 -28.58 -7.19 -11.03
N THR A 379 -29.34 -6.29 -10.38
CA THR A 379 -30.79 -6.39 -10.21
C THR A 379 -31.58 -5.70 -11.32
N GLU A 380 -32.81 -6.15 -11.55
CA GLU A 380 -33.75 -5.59 -12.52
C GLU A 380 -35.16 -5.47 -11.93
N PRO A 381 -35.50 -4.37 -11.25
CA PRO A 381 -36.88 -4.16 -10.85
C PRO A 381 -37.75 -3.78 -12.06
N THR A 382 -39.03 -4.12 -11.98
CA THR A 382 -40.07 -3.64 -12.90
C THR A 382 -40.93 -2.62 -12.17
N LEU A 383 -40.88 -1.37 -12.60
CA LEU A 383 -41.40 -0.22 -11.85
C LEU A 383 -42.01 0.82 -12.78
N ALA A 384 -42.92 1.63 -12.27
CA ALA A 384 -43.44 2.81 -12.97
C ALA A 384 -42.49 4.01 -12.84
N TRP A 385 -42.45 4.85 -13.88
CA TRP A 385 -41.68 6.09 -13.88
C TRP A 385 -42.24 7.11 -12.87
N THR A 386 -43.56 7.20 -12.76
CA THR A 386 -44.29 7.94 -11.73
C THR A 386 -45.58 7.23 -11.33
N THR A 387 -46.10 7.55 -10.15
CA THR A 387 -47.41 7.08 -9.69
C THR A 387 -48.56 7.87 -10.34
N SER A 388 -49.73 7.24 -10.48
CA SER A 388 -50.90 7.88 -11.11
C SER A 388 -51.34 9.14 -10.37
N GLY A 389 -51.59 10.22 -11.13
CA GLY A 389 -51.99 11.53 -10.59
C GLY A 389 -50.81 12.43 -10.19
N ASN A 390 -49.56 11.97 -10.37
CA ASN A 390 -48.34 12.71 -10.04
C ASN A 390 -47.46 13.00 -11.27
N GLU A 391 -48.03 12.98 -12.48
CA GLU A 391 -47.34 13.16 -13.77
C GLU A 391 -46.90 14.63 -14.02
N ALA A 392 -46.16 15.24 -13.08
CA ALA A 392 -45.62 16.59 -13.25
C ALA A 392 -44.51 16.63 -14.31
N THR A 393 -44.36 17.79 -14.98
CA THR A 393 -43.25 18.07 -15.89
C THR A 393 -41.95 18.16 -15.10
N THR A 394 -40.99 17.29 -15.39
CA THR A 394 -39.71 17.24 -14.66
C THR A 394 -38.57 17.94 -15.39
N GLY A 395 -38.69 18.10 -16.71
CA GLY A 395 -37.66 18.67 -17.57
C GLY A 395 -36.44 17.77 -17.72
N THR A 396 -36.55 16.46 -17.43
CA THR A 396 -35.48 15.47 -17.63
C THR A 396 -35.41 15.02 -19.09
N THR A 397 -35.15 15.94 -20.00
CA THR A 397 -35.34 15.70 -21.45
C THR A 397 -34.07 15.26 -22.19
N SER A 398 -32.95 15.04 -21.49
CA SER A 398 -31.66 14.71 -22.10
C SER A 398 -31.68 13.30 -22.70
N GLY A 399 -31.24 13.19 -23.96
CA GLY A 399 -31.02 11.93 -24.67
C GLY A 399 -29.71 11.22 -24.31
N PRO A 400 -28.56 11.93 -24.20
CA PRO A 400 -27.28 11.29 -23.91
C PRO A 400 -26.92 11.20 -22.42
N ASP A 401 -27.57 11.98 -21.55
CA ASP A 401 -27.10 12.17 -20.18
C ASP A 401 -28.14 11.72 -19.13
N GLY A 402 -28.11 10.43 -18.81
CA GLY A 402 -29.03 9.84 -17.84
C GLY A 402 -28.74 10.26 -16.40
N LYS A 403 -27.46 10.54 -16.13
CA LYS A 403 -27.01 11.03 -14.83
C LYS A 403 -27.56 12.41 -14.55
N ALA A 404 -27.42 13.36 -15.47
CA ALA A 404 -27.98 14.70 -15.30
C ALA A 404 -29.51 14.67 -15.16
N ASN A 405 -30.20 13.81 -15.91
CA ASN A 405 -31.64 13.61 -15.75
C ASN A 405 -31.99 13.11 -14.34
N THR A 406 -31.26 12.11 -13.85
CA THR A 406 -31.47 11.52 -12.51
C THR A 406 -31.21 12.54 -11.40
N GLU A 407 -30.08 13.26 -11.47
CA GLU A 407 -29.72 14.28 -10.49
C GLU A 407 -30.70 15.44 -10.46
N LYS A 408 -31.35 15.75 -11.59
CA LYS A 408 -32.40 16.78 -11.63
C LYS A 408 -33.61 16.42 -10.78
N ILE A 409 -34.02 15.15 -10.76
CA ILE A 409 -35.09 14.69 -9.87
C ILE A 409 -34.63 14.76 -8.42
N PHE A 410 -33.43 14.25 -8.10
CA PHE A 410 -32.91 14.29 -6.73
C PHE A 410 -32.72 15.70 -6.20
N ALA A 411 -32.29 16.66 -7.03
CA ALA A 411 -32.24 18.07 -6.68
C ALA A 411 -33.64 18.63 -6.39
N GLY A 412 -34.65 18.26 -7.20
CA GLY A 412 -36.04 18.65 -6.94
C GLY A 412 -36.60 18.04 -5.65
N VAL A 413 -36.23 16.80 -5.31
CA VAL A 413 -36.58 16.18 -4.03
C VAL A 413 -35.93 16.93 -2.86
N ALA A 414 -34.63 17.24 -2.96
CA ALA A 414 -33.91 17.99 -1.93
C ALA A 414 -34.50 19.41 -1.72
N ALA A 415 -35.02 20.03 -2.79
CA ALA A 415 -35.71 21.31 -2.74
C ALA A 415 -37.18 21.22 -2.27
N GLY A 416 -37.72 20.02 -2.03
CA GLY A 416 -39.11 19.80 -1.65
C GLY A 416 -40.12 19.92 -2.80
N THR A 417 -39.65 20.04 -4.05
CA THR A 417 -40.48 20.12 -5.26
C THR A 417 -41.11 18.77 -5.60
N TYR A 418 -40.42 17.66 -5.31
CA TYR A 418 -40.86 16.31 -5.62
C TYR A 418 -40.82 15.42 -4.37
N SER A 419 -41.72 14.45 -4.28
CA SER A 419 -41.63 13.35 -3.31
C SER A 419 -41.14 12.09 -4.02
N LEU A 420 -40.09 11.42 -3.50
CA LEU A 420 -39.60 10.17 -4.09
C LEU A 420 -40.66 9.06 -4.13
N ASP A 421 -41.63 9.07 -3.22
CA ASP A 421 -42.73 8.10 -3.24
C ASP A 421 -43.59 8.20 -4.51
N ASN A 422 -43.57 9.35 -5.17
CA ASN A 422 -44.28 9.55 -6.43
C ASN A 422 -43.48 9.08 -7.66
N TYR A 423 -42.19 8.75 -7.50
CA TYR A 423 -41.25 8.45 -8.59
C TYR A 423 -40.52 7.12 -8.36
N PRO A 424 -41.20 5.97 -8.56
CA PRO A 424 -40.70 4.66 -8.12
C PRO A 424 -39.31 4.27 -8.67
N ILE A 425 -39.03 4.51 -9.96
CA ILE A 425 -37.70 4.21 -10.52
C ILE A 425 -36.57 5.03 -9.86
N PHE A 426 -36.85 6.29 -9.51
CA PHE A 426 -35.88 7.19 -8.88
C PHE A 426 -35.72 6.85 -7.40
N LYS A 427 -36.80 6.44 -6.74
CA LYS A 427 -36.75 5.90 -5.37
C LYS A 427 -35.88 4.66 -5.30
N ALA A 428 -36.09 3.69 -6.20
CA ALA A 428 -35.27 2.49 -6.29
C ALA A 428 -33.79 2.81 -6.57
N CYS A 429 -33.52 3.80 -7.42
CA CYS A 429 -32.15 4.29 -7.65
C CYS A 429 -31.52 4.86 -6.36
N LYS A 430 -32.28 5.65 -5.58
CA LYS A 430 -31.80 6.22 -4.30
C LYS A 430 -31.59 5.16 -3.22
N GLU A 431 -32.44 4.15 -3.18
CA GLU A 431 -32.29 2.99 -2.29
C GLU A 431 -31.04 2.17 -2.66
N LEU A 432 -30.77 1.98 -3.97
CA LEU A 432 -29.54 1.33 -4.44
C LEU A 432 -28.29 2.12 -4.05
N ARG A 433 -28.31 3.45 -4.16
CA ARG A 433 -27.21 4.31 -3.67
C ARG A 433 -26.94 4.07 -2.18
N THR A 434 -28.01 3.98 -1.40
CA THR A 434 -27.92 3.76 0.05
C THR A 434 -27.39 2.36 0.38
N SER A 435 -27.89 1.31 -0.27
CA SER A 435 -27.49 -0.08 0.02
C SER A 435 -26.06 -0.37 -0.39
N THR A 436 -25.60 0.21 -1.50
CA THR A 436 -24.22 0.08 -1.97
C THR A 436 -23.26 1.04 -1.28
N GLY A 437 -23.75 2.08 -0.61
CA GLY A 437 -22.89 3.15 -0.07
C GLY A 437 -22.22 3.97 -1.18
N ASN A 438 -22.79 3.97 -2.39
CA ASN A 438 -22.26 4.68 -3.55
C ASN A 438 -23.33 5.59 -4.16
N ASP A 439 -23.17 6.90 -4.00
CA ASP A 439 -24.13 7.89 -4.50
C ASP A 439 -24.04 8.13 -6.03
N GLY A 440 -23.23 7.36 -6.76
CA GLY A 440 -23.00 7.53 -8.19
C GLY A 440 -24.01 6.83 -9.11
N TRP A 441 -24.86 5.94 -8.61
CA TRP A 441 -25.83 5.19 -9.43
C TRP A 441 -26.87 6.10 -10.08
N TYR A 442 -27.20 5.91 -11.36
CA TYR A 442 -28.24 6.67 -12.07
C TYR A 442 -29.03 5.78 -13.03
N ILE A 443 -30.17 6.30 -13.50
CA ILE A 443 -31.00 5.65 -14.50
C ILE A 443 -30.48 6.03 -15.89
N LEU A 444 -30.25 5.04 -16.74
CA LEU A 444 -29.66 5.23 -18.06
C LEU A 444 -30.51 6.16 -18.94
N SER A 445 -29.85 6.87 -19.85
CA SER A 445 -30.51 7.53 -20.96
C SER A 445 -30.77 6.56 -22.12
N ILE A 446 -31.42 7.03 -23.19
CA ILE A 446 -31.69 6.20 -24.37
C ILE A 446 -30.39 5.71 -25.02
N ASP A 447 -29.41 6.60 -25.20
CA ASP A 447 -28.12 6.27 -25.82
C ASP A 447 -27.32 5.27 -24.95
N GLN A 448 -27.38 5.43 -23.62
CA GLN A 448 -26.67 4.56 -22.68
C GLN A 448 -27.28 3.15 -22.60
N ILE A 449 -28.59 3.00 -22.85
CA ILE A 449 -29.22 1.67 -22.95
C ILE A 449 -28.74 0.94 -24.20
N ASP A 450 -28.59 1.64 -25.33
CA ASP A 450 -28.07 1.01 -26.54
C ASP A 450 -26.66 0.43 -26.27
N ASP A 451 -25.77 1.21 -25.65
CA ASP A 451 -24.43 0.76 -25.27
C ASP A 451 -24.46 -0.45 -24.32
N LEU A 452 -25.39 -0.47 -23.35
CA LEU A 452 -25.58 -1.60 -22.44
C LEU A 452 -26.04 -2.85 -23.17
N LEU A 453 -27.00 -2.72 -24.10
CA LEU A 453 -27.56 -3.84 -24.84
C LEU A 453 -26.53 -4.46 -25.81
N TYR A 454 -25.57 -3.67 -26.30
CA TYR A 454 -24.43 -4.19 -27.07
C TYR A 454 -23.48 -5.07 -26.25
N ALA A 455 -23.40 -4.89 -24.93
CA ALA A 455 -22.48 -5.62 -24.07
C ALA A 455 -23.09 -6.91 -23.45
N VAL A 456 -24.35 -7.22 -23.74
CA VAL A 456 -25.13 -8.26 -23.04
C VAL A 456 -24.49 -9.64 -23.11
N ASP A 457 -24.00 -10.04 -24.28
CA ASP A 457 -23.38 -11.35 -24.48
C ASP A 457 -22.10 -11.53 -23.65
N ASP A 458 -21.38 -10.43 -23.36
CA ASP A 458 -20.13 -10.46 -22.61
C ASP A 458 -20.34 -10.43 -21.08
N ILE A 459 -21.51 -9.98 -20.60
CA ILE A 459 -21.73 -9.67 -19.17
C ILE A 459 -22.80 -10.53 -18.49
N ASN A 460 -23.72 -11.17 -19.24
CA ASN A 460 -24.87 -11.85 -18.63
C ASN A 460 -24.51 -13.04 -17.74
N ASP A 461 -23.52 -13.83 -18.14
CA ASP A 461 -23.04 -14.96 -17.32
C ASP A 461 -22.50 -14.48 -15.98
N LYS A 462 -21.85 -13.31 -15.97
CA LYS A 462 -21.33 -12.68 -14.75
C LYS A 462 -22.44 -12.13 -13.89
N ILE A 463 -23.44 -11.47 -14.49
CA ILE A 463 -24.60 -10.94 -13.76
C ILE A 463 -25.35 -12.08 -13.06
N THR A 464 -25.64 -13.17 -13.77
CA THR A 464 -26.41 -14.30 -13.23
C THR A 464 -25.64 -15.14 -12.22
N ALA A 465 -24.31 -15.07 -12.22
CA ALA A 465 -23.47 -15.66 -11.18
C ALA A 465 -23.54 -14.90 -9.83
N ILE A 466 -24.02 -13.65 -9.83
CA ILE A 466 -24.20 -12.88 -8.59
C ILE A 466 -25.52 -13.27 -7.93
N SER A 467 -25.52 -13.43 -6.61
CA SER A 467 -26.74 -13.75 -5.86
C SER A 467 -27.82 -12.70 -6.08
N GLY A 468 -29.00 -13.13 -6.54
CA GLY A 468 -30.10 -12.22 -6.90
C GLY A 468 -29.92 -11.49 -8.22
N GLY A 469 -28.89 -11.83 -9.00
CA GLY A 469 -28.65 -11.30 -10.34
C GLY A 469 -29.69 -11.77 -11.35
N ILE A 470 -30.18 -10.84 -12.15
CA ILE A 470 -31.16 -11.09 -13.22
C ILE A 470 -30.47 -10.79 -14.55
N ALA A 471 -30.52 -11.70 -15.52
CA ALA A 471 -29.94 -11.47 -16.85
C ALA A 471 -30.60 -10.27 -17.55
N ILE A 472 -29.82 -9.52 -18.32
CA ILE A 472 -30.34 -8.49 -19.22
C ILE A 472 -30.88 -9.19 -20.46
N VAL A 473 -32.09 -8.83 -20.89
CA VAL A 473 -32.76 -9.49 -22.01
C VAL A 473 -33.04 -8.47 -23.09
N LEU A 474 -32.51 -8.72 -24.30
CA LEU A 474 -32.72 -7.91 -25.49
C LEU A 474 -34.23 -7.72 -25.75
N PRO A 475 -34.76 -6.48 -25.75
CA PRO A 475 -36.16 -6.23 -26.05
C PRO A 475 -36.51 -6.57 -27.50
N THR A 476 -37.76 -6.98 -27.73
CA THR A 476 -38.32 -7.30 -29.05
C THR A 476 -39.28 -6.23 -29.57
N SER A 477 -39.66 -5.29 -28.71
CA SER A 477 -40.54 -4.15 -28.97
C SER A 477 -40.30 -3.02 -27.96
N ASP A 478 -41.04 -1.92 -28.09
CA ASP A 478 -41.01 -0.85 -27.08
C ASP A 478 -41.75 -1.24 -25.79
N PHE A 479 -42.70 -2.17 -25.85
CA PHE A 479 -43.55 -2.55 -24.70
C PHE A 479 -42.82 -3.45 -23.70
N ASP A 480 -41.80 -4.18 -24.15
CA ASP A 480 -40.85 -4.91 -23.32
C ASP A 480 -39.55 -4.12 -23.11
N GLY A 481 -39.43 -2.88 -23.56
CA GLY A 481 -38.22 -2.07 -23.40
C GLY A 481 -37.82 -1.74 -21.95
N TYR A 482 -36.67 -1.11 -21.81
CA TYR A 482 -36.14 -0.61 -20.54
C TYR A 482 -36.53 0.86 -20.35
N TRP A 483 -36.96 1.22 -19.13
CA TRP A 483 -37.15 2.62 -18.77
C TRP A 483 -35.85 3.41 -18.93
N THR A 484 -35.96 4.58 -19.53
CA THR A 484 -34.90 5.59 -19.49
C THR A 484 -35.25 6.67 -18.47
N SER A 485 -34.25 7.47 -18.09
CA SER A 485 -34.44 8.68 -17.28
C SER A 485 -35.14 9.83 -18.03
N ARG A 486 -35.42 9.65 -19.33
CA ARG A 486 -35.84 10.74 -20.22
C ARG A 486 -37.35 10.92 -20.27
N GLU A 487 -37.81 12.11 -19.90
CA GLU A 487 -39.18 12.59 -20.11
C GLU A 487 -39.40 13.04 -21.57
N ALA A 488 -40.62 12.90 -22.09
CA ALA A 488 -40.97 13.45 -23.39
C ALA A 488 -41.12 14.98 -23.35
N LYS A 489 -40.42 15.69 -24.25
CA LYS A 489 -40.29 17.17 -24.25
C LYS A 489 -41.61 17.95 -24.23
N ASN A 490 -42.70 17.38 -24.75
CA ASN A 490 -43.99 18.07 -24.92
C ASN A 490 -45.17 17.30 -24.31
N ASN A 491 -44.92 16.26 -23.51
CA ASN A 491 -45.99 15.51 -22.85
C ASN A 491 -45.48 14.96 -21.51
N ASN A 492 -45.99 15.53 -20.43
CA ASN A 492 -45.63 15.17 -19.06
C ASN A 492 -46.23 13.85 -18.58
N THR A 493 -47.16 13.24 -19.31
CA THR A 493 -47.76 11.95 -18.93
C THR A 493 -46.99 10.75 -19.47
N ILE A 494 -45.99 10.97 -20.33
CA ILE A 494 -45.22 9.90 -20.98
C ILE A 494 -43.71 10.09 -20.79
N ALA A 495 -42.97 8.99 -20.80
CA ALA A 495 -41.52 8.97 -20.76
C ALA A 495 -40.98 7.94 -21.76
N TRP A 496 -39.68 7.98 -22.00
CA TRP A 496 -39.04 7.14 -23.00
C TRP A 496 -38.66 5.77 -22.44
N VAL A 497 -38.98 4.73 -23.21
CA VAL A 497 -38.44 3.37 -23.09
C VAL A 497 -37.54 3.10 -24.28
N SER A 498 -36.44 2.37 -24.07
CA SER A 498 -35.53 1.97 -25.15
C SER A 498 -35.59 0.47 -25.41
N ASN A 499 -35.52 0.11 -26.69
CA ASN A 499 -35.40 -1.26 -27.18
C ASN A 499 -34.01 -1.58 -27.78
N GLY A 500 -33.08 -0.62 -27.82
CA GLY A 500 -31.71 -0.83 -28.32
C GLY A 500 -31.42 -0.38 -29.76
N VAL A 501 -32.39 0.14 -30.52
CA VAL A 501 -32.24 0.43 -31.97
C VAL A 501 -32.11 1.93 -32.27
N ARG A 502 -31.45 2.73 -31.42
CA ARG A 502 -31.42 4.22 -31.49
C ARG A 502 -32.80 4.86 -31.69
N SER A 503 -33.85 4.12 -31.36
CA SER A 503 -35.24 4.47 -31.48
C SER A 503 -35.92 3.88 -30.25
N GLY A 504 -36.54 4.76 -29.48
CA GLY A 504 -37.31 4.40 -28.31
C GLY A 504 -38.76 4.76 -28.52
N GLY A 505 -39.63 4.07 -27.78
CA GLY A 505 -41.03 4.44 -27.68
C GLY A 505 -41.25 5.44 -26.56
N THR A 506 -42.37 6.15 -26.61
CA THR A 506 -42.90 6.84 -25.43
C THR A 506 -44.10 6.09 -24.90
N VAL A 507 -44.09 5.77 -23.61
CA VAL A 507 -45.15 5.06 -22.90
C VAL A 507 -45.60 5.88 -21.69
N ALA A 508 -46.81 5.61 -21.19
CA ALA A 508 -47.35 6.31 -20.03
C ALA A 508 -46.45 6.12 -18.80
N LYS A 509 -46.13 7.20 -18.08
CA LYS A 509 -45.21 7.13 -16.92
C LYS A 509 -45.72 6.21 -15.81
N THR A 510 -47.02 5.92 -15.79
CA THR A 510 -47.67 5.05 -14.81
C THR A 510 -47.59 3.56 -15.16
N THR A 511 -47.11 3.18 -16.34
CA THR A 511 -46.91 1.77 -16.70
C THR A 511 -45.59 1.26 -16.13
N GLU A 512 -45.56 -0.01 -15.74
CA GLU A 512 -44.34 -0.62 -15.22
C GLU A 512 -43.49 -1.17 -16.37
N HIS A 513 -42.20 -0.86 -16.36
CA HIS A 513 -41.21 -1.43 -17.27
C HIS A 513 -39.92 -1.76 -16.50
N ARG A 514 -39.07 -2.54 -17.15
CA ARG A 514 -37.78 -2.97 -16.60
C ARG A 514 -36.85 -1.79 -16.40
N VAL A 515 -36.07 -1.81 -15.32
CA VAL A 515 -35.11 -0.75 -15.00
C VAL A 515 -33.76 -1.36 -14.72
N ARG A 516 -32.71 -0.75 -15.28
CA ARG A 516 -31.32 -0.96 -14.86
C ARG A 516 -30.76 0.35 -14.34
N PHE A 517 -29.79 0.23 -13.46
CA PHE A 517 -29.03 1.37 -12.96
C PHE A 517 -27.58 1.23 -13.39
N VAL A 518 -26.93 2.37 -13.62
CA VAL A 518 -25.53 2.44 -14.01
C VAL A 518 -24.74 3.35 -13.09
N LEU A 519 -23.49 2.98 -12.87
CA LEU A 519 -22.48 3.75 -12.15
C LEU A 519 -21.31 4.02 -13.09
N ASP A 520 -20.79 5.25 -13.07
CA ASP A 520 -19.52 5.58 -13.73
C ASP A 520 -18.36 5.34 -12.76
N PHE A 521 -17.24 4.82 -13.28
CA PHE A 521 -15.96 4.77 -12.59
C PHE A 521 -14.86 5.32 -13.50
#